data_AF-A0A9Q8V8N2-F1
#
_entry.id   AF-A0A9Q8V8N2-F1
#
_cell.length_a   1.000
_cell.length_b   1.000
_cell.length_c   1.000
_cell.angle_alpha   90.00
_cell.angle_beta   90.00
_cell.angle_gamma   90.00
#
_symmetry.space_group_name_H-M   'P 1'
#
loop_
_entity.id
_entity.type
_entity.pdbx_description
1 polymer ?
#
loop_
_entity_poly.entity_id
_entity_poly.type
_entity_poly.pdbx_seq_one_letter_code
_entity_poly.pdbx_strand_id
1 'polypeptide(L)'
;MALVLPMDQVSWDDSLVDGLDFVGEYVLQLPFFLMALMRYLAPTLDNLFMQSLQWVDVTYVRKHKGDRPDQLRDMYYPTLRQYRIVDGSTHSESTAQALSMFLYRFARRGCISVAIFALSYLPLVGNFVLPTASFYTFNKAVGLGPASVVFGLGVLLPKRYLIIFLQTYFASRSLMRELLEPYFARVRFSHAEKRNWFRSREGVLFGFGLGFYILIRVPLVGVLIYGIAEASTAYLITKITDPPPPPTRMREFASGQQEWGNKHEFLSLSLADLNALDSQRLETGEAT
;
A
#
# COMPACT_ATOMS: atom_id res chain seq x y z
N MET A 1 -56.73 -18.57 17.04
CA MET A 1 -56.37 -17.66 15.93
C MET A 1 -54.93 -17.23 16.13
N ALA A 2 -53.99 -17.86 15.42
CA ALA A 2 -52.59 -17.45 15.45
C ALA A 2 -52.38 -16.38 14.36
N LEU A 3 -51.91 -15.22 14.79
CA LEU A 3 -51.61 -14.08 13.92
C LEU A 3 -50.28 -14.37 13.22
N VAL A 4 -50.33 -14.79 11.96
CA VAL A 4 -49.14 -14.91 11.11
C VAL A 4 -48.80 -13.49 10.63
N LEU A 5 -47.81 -12.88 11.27
CA LEU A 5 -47.21 -11.62 10.81
C LEU A 5 -46.35 -11.91 9.56
N PRO A 6 -46.46 -11.12 8.47
CA PRO A 6 -45.70 -11.35 7.25
C PRO A 6 -44.22 -10.99 7.44
N MET A 7 -43.33 -11.91 7.04
CA MET A 7 -41.86 -11.79 7.04
C MET A 7 -41.31 -10.88 5.92
N ASP A 8 -42.15 -10.09 5.27
CA ASP A 8 -41.75 -9.22 4.14
C ASP A 8 -40.98 -7.96 4.58
N GLN A 9 -40.86 -7.67 5.88
CA GLN A 9 -40.06 -6.55 6.37
C GLN A 9 -38.57 -6.90 6.54
N VAL A 10 -38.19 -8.17 6.53
CA VAL A 10 -36.79 -8.61 6.77
C VAL A 10 -35.93 -8.47 5.51
N SER A 11 -36.49 -8.69 4.30
CA SER A 11 -35.70 -8.67 3.06
C SER A 11 -35.27 -7.28 2.58
N TRP A 12 -36.04 -6.24 2.93
CA TRP A 12 -35.73 -4.86 2.55
C TRP A 12 -34.60 -4.28 3.40
N ASP A 13 -34.58 -4.63 4.69
CA ASP A 13 -33.53 -4.20 5.61
C ASP A 13 -32.19 -4.83 5.20
N ASP A 14 -32.15 -6.15 4.96
CA ASP A 14 -30.94 -6.85 4.52
C ASP A 14 -30.38 -6.29 3.19
N SER A 15 -31.24 -5.98 2.23
CA SER A 15 -30.81 -5.42 0.94
C SER A 15 -30.29 -3.98 1.05
N LEU A 16 -30.86 -3.19 1.95
CA LEU A 16 -30.42 -1.82 2.22
C LEU A 16 -29.11 -1.82 3.03
N VAL A 17 -29.01 -2.66 4.05
CA VAL A 17 -27.79 -2.85 4.85
C VAL A 17 -26.65 -3.35 3.98
N ASP A 18 -26.86 -4.36 3.14
CA ASP A 18 -25.86 -4.84 2.18
C ASP A 18 -25.43 -3.76 1.19
N GLY A 19 -26.37 -2.92 0.74
CA GLY A 19 -26.09 -1.80 -0.14
C GLY A 19 -25.26 -0.71 0.55
N LEU A 20 -25.59 -0.37 1.80
CA LEU A 20 -24.89 0.61 2.61
C LEU A 20 -23.49 0.12 3.00
N ASP A 21 -23.36 -1.14 3.39
CA ASP A 21 -22.07 -1.78 3.68
C ASP A 21 -21.20 -1.83 2.42
N PHE A 22 -21.79 -2.16 1.27
CA PHE A 22 -21.07 -2.11 0.00
C PHE A 22 -20.58 -0.70 -0.35
N VAL A 23 -21.41 0.32 -0.13
CA VAL A 23 -21.03 1.72 -0.38
C VAL A 23 -19.97 2.17 0.63
N GLY A 24 -20.14 1.90 1.92
CA GLY A 24 -19.19 2.27 2.97
C GLY A 24 -17.81 1.64 2.74
N GLU A 25 -17.80 0.36 2.41
CA GLU A 25 -16.58 -0.44 2.26
C GLU A 25 -15.91 -0.24 0.89
N TYR A 26 -16.68 -0.29 -0.20
CA TYR A 26 -16.14 -0.33 -1.56
C TYR A 26 -16.33 0.95 -2.38
N VAL A 27 -17.13 1.91 -1.93
CA VAL A 27 -17.24 3.22 -2.62
C VAL A 27 -16.55 4.31 -1.81
N LEU A 28 -16.81 4.33 -0.49
CA LEU A 28 -16.31 5.33 0.43
C LEU A 28 -15.01 4.94 1.11
N GLN A 29 -14.53 3.68 1.03
CA GLN A 29 -13.26 3.25 1.65
C GLN A 29 -13.15 3.61 3.13
N LEU A 30 -14.23 3.51 3.90
CA LEU A 30 -14.26 4.00 5.28
C LEU A 30 -13.13 3.41 6.17
N PRO A 31 -12.80 2.11 6.12
CA PRO A 31 -11.70 1.60 6.93
C PRO A 31 -10.35 2.21 6.55
N PHE A 32 -10.11 2.37 5.24
CA PHE A 32 -8.88 2.97 4.73
C PHE A 32 -8.78 4.45 5.09
N PHE A 33 -9.88 5.18 4.98
CA PHE A 33 -9.98 6.56 5.45
C PHE A 33 -9.56 6.69 6.91
N LEU A 34 -10.14 5.86 7.78
CA LEU A 34 -9.88 5.89 9.21
C LEU A 34 -8.42 5.55 9.50
N MET A 35 -7.83 4.57 8.80
CA MET A 35 -6.42 4.25 8.94
C MET A 35 -5.51 5.41 8.53
N ALA A 36 -5.76 6.02 7.38
CA ALA A 36 -5.00 7.16 6.91
C ALA A 36 -5.16 8.39 7.84
N LEU A 37 -6.35 8.55 8.43
CA LEU A 37 -6.64 9.58 9.41
C LEU A 37 -5.85 9.38 10.71
N MET A 38 -5.72 8.13 11.19
CA MET A 38 -4.98 7.80 12.42
C MET A 38 -3.55 8.32 12.41
N ARG A 39 -2.93 8.41 11.24
CA ARG A 39 -1.58 8.95 11.10
C ARG A 39 -1.47 10.45 11.41
N TYR A 40 -2.49 11.23 11.08
CA TYR A 40 -2.55 12.65 11.45
C TYR A 40 -2.81 12.83 12.95
N LEU A 41 -3.42 11.81 13.59
CA LEU A 41 -3.76 11.83 15.01
C LEU A 41 -2.63 11.27 15.90
N ALA A 42 -1.80 10.36 15.40
CA ALA A 42 -0.73 9.74 16.16
C ALA A 42 0.57 9.57 15.34
N PRO A 43 1.67 10.28 15.66
CA PRO A 43 2.98 10.14 14.99
C PRO A 43 3.70 8.81 15.33
N THR A 44 3.01 7.87 15.95
CA THR A 44 3.55 6.59 16.43
C THR A 44 4.01 5.67 15.32
N LEU A 45 3.38 5.74 14.14
CA LEU A 45 3.68 4.90 12.98
C LEU A 45 5.06 5.21 12.39
N ASP A 46 5.42 6.50 12.31
CA ASP A 46 6.74 6.92 11.84
C ASP A 46 7.86 6.41 12.76
N ASN A 47 7.62 6.44 14.08
CA ASN A 47 8.55 5.89 15.06
C ASN A 47 8.68 4.36 14.91
N LEU A 48 7.57 3.66 14.67
CA LEU A 48 7.57 2.21 14.47
C LEU A 48 8.35 1.83 13.21
N PHE A 49 8.17 2.57 12.11
CA PHE A 49 8.96 2.41 10.89
C PHE A 49 10.46 2.56 11.19
N MET A 50 10.86 3.63 11.88
CA MET A 50 12.26 3.89 12.20
C MET A 50 12.86 2.85 13.16
N GLN A 51 12.11 2.40 14.17
CA GLN A 51 12.54 1.34 15.08
C GLN A 51 12.71 0.00 14.35
N SER A 52 11.79 -0.33 13.45
CA SER A 52 11.86 -1.54 12.64
C SER A 52 13.06 -1.50 11.72
N LEU A 53 13.34 -0.35 11.10
CA LEU A 53 14.54 -0.15 10.29
C LEU A 53 15.83 -0.32 11.10
N GLN A 54 15.88 0.23 12.32
CA GLN A 54 17.00 0.04 13.24
C GLN A 54 17.22 -1.44 13.54
N TRP A 55 16.14 -2.18 13.83
CA TRP A 55 16.20 -3.61 14.09
C TRP A 55 16.73 -4.39 12.88
N VAL A 56 16.31 -4.03 11.67
CA VAL A 56 16.82 -4.64 10.43
C VAL A 56 18.32 -4.43 10.27
N ASP A 57 18.83 -3.22 10.52
CA ASP A 57 20.25 -2.93 10.42
C ASP A 57 21.08 -3.67 11.49
N VAL A 58 20.62 -3.68 12.75
CA VAL A 58 21.28 -4.42 13.84
C VAL A 58 21.32 -5.91 13.54
N THR A 59 20.22 -6.46 13.02
CA THR A 59 20.12 -7.88 12.66
C THR A 59 21.02 -8.20 11.47
N TYR A 60 21.10 -7.31 10.48
CA TYR A 60 22.01 -7.45 9.35
C TYR A 60 23.47 -7.54 9.81
N VAL A 61 23.92 -6.59 10.63
CA VAL A 61 25.30 -6.62 11.18
C VAL A 61 25.54 -7.88 12.02
N ARG A 62 24.54 -8.30 12.82
CA ARG A 62 24.64 -9.53 13.62
C ARG A 62 24.82 -10.78 12.75
N LYS A 63 24.09 -10.85 11.63
CA LYS A 63 24.15 -11.98 10.68
C LYS A 63 25.48 -12.04 9.93
N HIS A 64 26.09 -10.88 9.65
CA HIS A 64 27.33 -10.78 8.87
C HIS A 64 28.57 -10.50 9.74
N LYS A 65 28.53 -10.87 11.03
CA LYS A 65 29.67 -10.69 11.97
C LYS A 65 30.95 -11.39 11.52
N GLY A 66 30.84 -12.47 10.75
CA GLY A 66 31.97 -13.23 10.22
C GLY A 66 32.43 -12.80 8.83
N ASP A 67 31.72 -11.88 8.19
CA ASP A 67 31.99 -11.44 6.82
C ASP A 67 32.95 -10.25 6.80
N ARG A 68 33.57 -10.01 5.64
CA ARG A 68 34.54 -8.92 5.52
C ARG A 68 33.84 -7.56 5.54
N PRO A 69 34.31 -6.58 6.35
CA PRO A 69 33.69 -5.26 6.48
C PRO A 69 33.43 -4.52 5.18
N ASP A 70 34.28 -4.72 4.17
CA ASP A 70 34.23 -4.10 2.84
C ASP A 70 33.10 -4.65 1.93
N GLN A 71 32.49 -5.78 2.29
CA GLN A 71 31.40 -6.40 1.53
C GLN A 71 30.02 -6.17 2.15
N LEU A 72 29.95 -5.53 3.33
CA LEU A 72 28.69 -5.24 3.99
C LEU A 72 28.01 -4.02 3.35
N ARG A 73 26.68 -4.09 3.19
CA ARG A 73 25.89 -2.92 2.79
C ARG A 73 25.93 -1.85 3.88
N ASP A 74 25.84 -0.58 3.47
CA ASP A 74 25.70 0.54 4.40
C ASP A 74 24.38 0.48 5.18
N MET A 75 24.38 1.06 6.38
CA MET A 75 23.22 1.12 7.26
C MET A 75 22.22 2.21 6.82
N TYR A 76 20.93 1.93 7.01
CA TYR A 76 19.83 2.81 6.58
C TYR A 76 19.40 3.73 7.71
N TYR A 77 19.19 3.19 8.91
CA TYR A 77 18.70 3.90 10.08
C TYR A 77 19.55 5.12 10.49
N PRO A 78 20.89 5.00 10.69
CA PRO A 78 21.69 6.11 11.20
C PRO A 78 21.72 7.29 10.24
N THR A 79 21.65 7.02 8.94
CA THR A 79 21.66 8.06 7.91
C THR A 79 20.28 8.69 7.74
N LEU A 80 19.21 7.89 7.68
CA LEU A 80 17.84 8.42 7.58
C LEU A 80 17.42 9.24 8.80
N ARG A 81 17.94 8.93 9.98
CA ARG A 81 17.69 9.73 11.19
C ARG A 81 18.24 11.16 11.07
N GLN A 82 19.27 11.38 10.25
CA GLN A 82 19.86 12.71 10.03
C GLN A 82 19.02 13.57 9.07
N TYR A 83 18.08 12.96 8.33
CA TYR A 83 17.29 13.66 7.34
C TYR A 83 16.15 14.41 8.05
N ARG A 84 16.02 15.70 7.75
CA ARG A 84 14.89 16.50 8.27
C ARG A 84 13.60 16.02 7.61
N ILE A 85 12.62 15.68 8.45
CA ILE A 85 11.27 15.32 8.03
C ILE A 85 10.59 16.57 7.46
N VAL A 86 10.12 16.49 6.22
CA VAL A 86 9.27 17.49 5.59
C VAL A 86 8.04 16.74 5.08
N ASP A 87 6.85 17.23 5.40
CA ASP A 87 5.61 16.58 4.98
C ASP A 87 5.57 16.44 3.45
N GLY A 88 5.67 15.20 2.97
CA GLY A 88 5.95 14.84 1.57
C GLY A 88 4.82 15.17 0.60
N SER A 89 3.68 15.63 1.13
CA SER A 89 2.50 15.99 0.35
C SER A 89 2.14 17.48 0.42
N THR A 90 2.71 18.23 1.36
CA THR A 90 2.22 19.58 1.72
C THR A 90 3.32 20.63 1.88
N HIS A 91 4.61 20.26 2.00
CA HIS A 91 5.73 21.20 2.27
C HIS A 91 5.46 22.21 3.41
N SER A 92 4.46 21.95 4.24
CA SER A 92 3.94 22.85 5.28
C SER A 92 4.08 22.14 6.62
N GLU A 93 4.49 22.88 7.65
CA GLU A 93 4.66 22.36 9.01
C GLU A 93 3.32 22.26 9.77
N SER A 94 2.22 22.73 9.18
CA SER A 94 0.90 22.77 9.85
C SER A 94 0.08 21.48 9.64
N THR A 95 -0.10 20.71 10.71
CA THR A 95 -0.93 19.50 10.75
C THR A 95 -2.37 19.75 10.28
N ALA A 96 -2.94 20.91 10.59
CA ALA A 96 -4.31 21.26 10.19
C ALA A 96 -4.44 21.46 8.66
N GLN A 97 -3.39 22.02 8.03
CA GLN A 97 -3.35 22.17 6.58
C GLN A 97 -3.17 20.83 5.88
N ALA A 98 -2.35 19.94 6.43
CA ALA A 98 -2.18 18.58 5.92
C ALA A 98 -3.47 17.76 6.05
N LEU A 99 -4.16 17.86 7.20
CA LEU A 99 -5.44 17.18 7.45
C LEU A 99 -6.55 17.68 6.51
N SER A 100 -6.73 18.99 6.36
CA SER A 100 -7.74 19.55 5.46
C SER A 100 -7.48 19.17 4.00
N MET A 101 -6.21 19.15 3.57
CA MET A 101 -5.86 18.71 2.22
C MET A 101 -6.10 17.21 2.03
N PHE A 102 -5.82 16.39 3.04
CA PHE A 102 -6.17 14.97 3.05
C PHE A 102 -7.68 14.77 2.90
N LEU A 103 -8.49 15.45 3.74
CA LEU A 103 -9.96 15.38 3.69
C LEU A 103 -10.50 15.81 2.32
N TYR A 104 -9.99 16.90 1.74
CA TYR A 104 -10.39 17.34 0.41
C TYR A 104 -10.05 16.31 -0.68
N ARG A 105 -8.84 15.74 -0.66
CA ARG A 105 -8.42 14.69 -1.61
C ARG A 105 -9.30 13.45 -1.47
N PHE A 106 -9.64 13.08 -0.23
CA PHE A 106 -10.50 11.94 0.05
C PHE A 106 -11.93 12.18 -0.44
N ALA A 107 -12.53 13.30 -0.08
CA ALA A 107 -13.87 13.69 -0.51
C ALA A 107 -13.96 13.74 -2.04
N ARG A 108 -12.98 14.34 -2.72
CA ARG A 108 -12.93 14.37 -4.20
C ARG A 108 -12.91 12.97 -4.81
N ARG A 109 -12.16 12.02 -4.24
CA ARG A 109 -12.13 10.62 -4.70
C ARG A 109 -13.44 9.89 -4.40
N GLY A 110 -14.03 10.13 -3.24
CA GLY A 110 -15.35 9.61 -2.88
C GLY A 110 -16.41 10.06 -3.88
N CYS A 111 -16.47 11.35 -4.20
CA CYS A 111 -17.40 11.90 -5.19
C CYS A 111 -17.21 11.29 -6.59
N ILE A 112 -15.96 11.08 -7.05
CA ILE A 112 -15.70 10.41 -8.34
C ILE A 112 -16.21 8.97 -8.30
N SER A 113 -15.99 8.25 -7.21
CA SER A 113 -16.42 6.85 -7.06
C SER A 113 -17.95 6.74 -7.02
N VAL A 114 -18.62 7.64 -6.30
CA VAL A 114 -20.10 7.78 -6.31
C VAL A 114 -20.61 8.13 -7.69
N ALA A 115 -19.95 9.02 -8.42
CA ALA A 115 -20.33 9.38 -9.79
C ALA A 115 -20.20 8.19 -10.75
N ILE A 116 -19.10 7.43 -10.68
CA ILE A 116 -18.91 6.20 -11.48
C ILE A 116 -20.00 5.17 -11.13
N PHE A 117 -20.30 5.01 -9.84
CA PHE A 117 -21.36 4.13 -9.36
C PHE A 117 -22.71 4.54 -9.92
N ALA A 118 -23.10 5.81 -9.81
CA ALA A 118 -24.34 6.35 -10.36
C ALA A 118 -24.43 6.18 -11.90
N LEU A 119 -23.34 6.49 -12.61
CA LEU A 119 -23.24 6.30 -14.07
C LEU A 119 -23.39 4.82 -14.47
N SER A 120 -22.97 3.88 -13.60
CA SER A 120 -23.11 2.45 -13.86
C SER A 120 -24.56 1.95 -13.84
N TYR A 121 -25.50 2.70 -13.26
CA TYR A 121 -26.95 2.39 -13.26
C TYR A 121 -27.69 2.90 -14.49
N LEU A 122 -27.04 3.68 -15.37
CA LEU A 122 -27.66 4.11 -16.62
C LEU A 122 -27.94 2.91 -17.53
N PRO A 123 -29.19 2.73 -18.01
CA PRO A 123 -29.62 1.52 -18.71
C PRO A 123 -28.90 1.26 -20.04
N LEU A 124 -28.33 2.30 -20.67
CA LEU A 124 -27.66 2.20 -21.97
C LEU A 124 -26.12 2.19 -21.88
N VAL A 125 -25.54 3.00 -20.98
CA VAL A 125 -24.08 3.19 -20.91
C VAL A 125 -23.46 2.43 -19.73
N GLY A 126 -24.25 2.14 -18.69
CA GLY A 126 -23.76 1.65 -17.40
C GLY A 126 -23.07 0.29 -17.44
N ASN A 127 -23.39 -0.56 -18.41
CA ASN A 127 -22.72 -1.85 -18.60
C ASN A 127 -21.29 -1.70 -19.13
N PHE A 128 -20.99 -0.63 -19.87
CA PHE A 128 -19.66 -0.38 -20.43
C PHE A 128 -18.80 0.55 -19.57
N VAL A 129 -19.39 1.35 -18.67
CA VAL A 129 -18.66 2.27 -17.80
C VAL A 129 -17.61 1.54 -16.95
N LEU A 130 -18.02 0.46 -16.26
CA LEU A 130 -17.12 -0.26 -15.34
C LEU A 130 -16.03 -1.07 -16.07
N PRO A 131 -16.32 -1.84 -17.14
CA PRO A 131 -15.27 -2.48 -17.93
C PRO A 131 -14.29 -1.46 -18.51
N THR A 132 -14.78 -0.36 -19.09
CA THR A 132 -13.94 0.68 -19.69
C THR A 132 -13.07 1.37 -18.64
N ALA A 133 -13.62 1.70 -17.47
CA ALA A 133 -12.87 2.26 -16.36
C ALA A 133 -11.81 1.29 -15.83
N SER A 134 -12.14 0.00 -15.73
CA SER A 134 -11.20 -1.07 -15.36
C SER A 134 -10.06 -1.14 -16.36
N PHE A 135 -10.37 -1.17 -17.65
CA PHE A 135 -9.39 -1.24 -18.72
C PHE A 135 -8.48 -0.02 -18.72
N TYR A 136 -9.04 1.19 -18.67
CA TYR A 136 -8.25 2.42 -18.67
C TYR A 136 -7.27 2.48 -17.48
N THR A 137 -7.75 2.06 -16.30
CA THR A 137 -6.96 2.06 -15.07
C THR A 137 -5.87 0.99 -15.09
N PHE A 138 -6.23 -0.22 -15.51
CA PHE A 138 -5.35 -1.39 -15.44
C PHE A 138 -4.35 -1.45 -16.60
N ASN A 139 -4.73 -1.00 -17.79
CA ASN A 139 -3.84 -0.93 -18.97
C ASN A 139 -2.60 -0.09 -18.70
N LYS A 140 -2.75 1.03 -17.97
CA LYS A 140 -1.61 1.88 -17.62
C LYS A 140 -0.59 1.20 -16.69
N ALA A 141 -1.01 0.20 -15.93
CA ALA A 141 -0.17 -0.46 -14.93
C ALA A 141 0.38 -1.81 -15.40
N VAL A 142 -0.40 -2.58 -16.17
CA VAL A 142 -0.06 -3.98 -16.54
C VAL A 142 0.05 -4.17 -18.05
N GLY A 143 -0.22 -3.12 -18.83
CA GLY A 143 -0.17 -3.15 -20.29
C GLY A 143 -1.41 -3.77 -20.94
N LEU A 144 -1.41 -3.78 -22.27
CA LEU A 144 -2.58 -4.07 -23.09
C LEU A 144 -3.08 -5.52 -22.95
N GLY A 145 -2.19 -6.50 -22.82
CA GLY A 145 -2.57 -7.92 -22.76
C GLY A 145 -3.47 -8.25 -21.57
N PRO A 146 -2.97 -8.14 -20.33
CA PRO A 146 -3.76 -8.42 -19.12
C PRO A 146 -4.98 -7.52 -18.99
N ALA A 147 -4.89 -6.25 -19.41
CA ALA A 147 -6.03 -5.35 -19.40
C ALA A 147 -7.15 -5.78 -20.35
N SER A 148 -6.82 -6.28 -21.54
CA SER A 148 -7.81 -6.78 -22.50
C SER A 148 -8.55 -8.01 -21.96
N VAL A 149 -7.86 -8.88 -21.21
CA VAL A 149 -8.48 -10.03 -20.53
C VAL A 149 -9.43 -9.57 -19.44
N VAL A 150 -9.01 -8.63 -18.58
CA VAL A 150 -9.87 -8.05 -17.53
C VAL A 150 -11.08 -7.34 -18.14
N PHE A 151 -10.92 -6.65 -19.26
CA PHE A 151 -12.01 -6.00 -19.98
C PHE A 151 -12.98 -7.02 -20.56
N GLY A 152 -12.48 -8.04 -21.27
CA GLY A 152 -13.31 -9.09 -21.87
C GLY A 152 -14.10 -9.87 -20.82
N LEU A 153 -13.45 -10.25 -19.71
CA LEU A 153 -14.13 -10.86 -18.56
C LEU A 153 -15.08 -9.86 -17.90
N GLY A 154 -14.73 -8.59 -17.84
CA GLY A 154 -15.56 -7.54 -17.25
C GLY A 154 -16.88 -7.30 -17.96
N VAL A 155 -16.95 -7.54 -19.27
CA VAL A 155 -18.21 -7.47 -20.02
C VAL A 155 -19.17 -8.60 -19.62
N LEU A 156 -18.64 -9.75 -19.21
CA LEU A 156 -19.42 -10.93 -18.81
C LEU A 156 -19.68 -10.98 -17.28
N LEU A 157 -18.80 -10.39 -16.48
CA LEU A 157 -18.88 -10.43 -15.02
C LEU A 157 -19.90 -9.43 -14.46
N PRO A 158 -20.62 -9.81 -13.37
CA PRO A 158 -21.47 -8.87 -12.65
C PRO A 158 -20.69 -7.63 -12.18
N LYS A 159 -21.34 -6.45 -12.28
CA LYS A 159 -20.79 -5.13 -11.93
C LYS A 159 -20.10 -5.09 -10.56
N ARG A 160 -20.64 -5.83 -9.58
CA ARG A 160 -20.11 -5.93 -8.21
C ARG A 160 -18.65 -6.39 -8.19
N TYR A 161 -18.28 -7.41 -8.97
CA TYR A 161 -16.91 -7.94 -8.97
C TYR A 161 -15.92 -6.96 -9.60
N LEU A 162 -16.34 -6.22 -10.64
CA LEU A 162 -15.51 -5.16 -11.21
C LEU A 162 -15.24 -4.06 -10.19
N ILE A 163 -16.27 -3.59 -9.49
CA ILE A 163 -16.10 -2.57 -8.45
C ILE A 163 -15.15 -3.07 -7.36
N ILE A 164 -15.35 -4.30 -6.85
CA ILE A 164 -14.45 -4.92 -5.87
C ILE A 164 -13.01 -4.97 -6.38
N PHE A 165 -12.81 -5.34 -7.65
CA PHE A 165 -11.49 -5.42 -8.28
C PHE A 165 -10.81 -4.04 -8.39
N LEU A 166 -11.47 -3.03 -8.99
CA LEU A 166 -10.90 -1.68 -9.07
C LEU A 166 -10.60 -1.14 -7.68
N GLN A 167 -11.53 -1.37 -6.75
CA GLN A 167 -11.39 -0.88 -5.39
C GLN A 167 -10.18 -1.49 -4.70
N THR A 168 -10.05 -2.81 -4.76
CA THR A 168 -8.90 -3.54 -4.21
C THR A 168 -7.60 -3.03 -4.82
N TYR A 169 -7.58 -2.79 -6.13
CA TYR A 169 -6.43 -2.23 -6.82
C TYR A 169 -6.06 -0.82 -6.31
N PHE A 170 -7.02 0.09 -6.20
CA PHE A 170 -6.77 1.45 -5.73
C PHE A 170 -6.42 1.50 -4.24
N ALA A 171 -7.06 0.67 -3.42
CA ALA A 171 -6.81 0.58 -1.99
C ALA A 171 -5.41 0.03 -1.71
N SER A 172 -5.00 -1.07 -2.36
CA SER A 172 -3.63 -1.60 -2.26
C SER A 172 -2.57 -0.54 -2.62
N ARG A 173 -2.77 0.20 -3.71
CA ARG A 173 -1.84 1.28 -4.10
C ARG A 173 -1.83 2.44 -3.13
N SER A 174 -2.97 2.78 -2.56
CA SER A 174 -3.08 3.88 -1.60
C SER A 174 -2.40 3.50 -0.29
N LEU A 175 -2.63 2.27 0.18
CA LEU A 175 -1.96 1.68 1.33
C LEU A 175 -0.44 1.73 1.17
N MET A 176 0.09 1.26 0.04
CA MET A 176 1.54 1.28 -0.17
C MET A 176 2.12 2.69 -0.16
N ARG A 177 1.39 3.69 -0.69
CA ARG A 177 1.82 5.09 -0.64
C ARG A 177 1.86 5.62 0.79
N GLU A 178 0.93 5.20 1.63
CA GLU A 178 0.89 5.58 3.04
C GLU A 178 2.01 4.93 3.82
N LEU A 179 2.20 3.61 3.67
CA LEU A 179 3.25 2.85 4.34
C LEU A 179 4.67 3.32 3.99
N LEU A 180 4.88 3.86 2.78
CA LEU A 180 6.18 4.39 2.35
C LEU A 180 6.39 5.86 2.67
N GLU A 181 5.37 6.56 3.14
CA GLU A 181 5.50 7.98 3.38
C GLU A 181 6.51 8.33 4.49
N PRO A 182 6.76 7.53 5.56
CA PRO A 182 7.90 7.77 6.46
C PRO A 182 9.24 7.91 5.73
N TYR A 183 9.45 7.09 4.70
CA TYR A 183 10.63 7.17 3.87
C TYR A 183 10.62 8.43 2.97
N PHE A 184 9.51 8.70 2.29
CA PHE A 184 9.39 9.85 1.38
C PHE A 184 9.32 11.22 2.07
N ALA A 185 8.91 11.27 3.33
CA ALA A 185 8.96 12.48 4.14
C ALA A 185 10.41 12.86 4.51
N ARG A 186 11.33 11.90 4.46
CA ARG A 186 12.76 12.11 4.72
C ARG A 186 13.54 12.36 3.44
N VAL A 187 13.43 11.44 2.47
CA VAL A 187 14.17 11.53 1.20
C VAL A 187 13.44 12.45 0.23
N ARG A 188 14.08 13.55 -0.15
CA ARG A 188 13.45 14.61 -0.96
C ARG A 188 13.39 14.25 -2.45
N PHE A 189 12.30 13.57 -2.83
CA PHE A 189 11.94 13.37 -4.21
C PHE A 189 11.05 14.50 -4.73
N SER A 190 11.29 14.95 -5.96
CA SER A 190 10.31 15.72 -6.73
C SER A 190 9.11 14.86 -7.12
N HIS A 191 8.00 15.48 -7.51
CA HIS A 191 6.81 14.76 -7.95
C HIS A 191 7.08 13.80 -9.12
N ALA A 192 7.93 14.20 -10.08
CA ALA A 192 8.29 13.36 -11.21
C ALA A 192 9.15 12.16 -10.78
N GLU A 193 10.15 12.39 -9.92
CA GLU A 193 11.03 11.32 -9.44
C GLU A 193 10.27 10.32 -8.57
N LYS A 194 9.42 10.79 -7.64
CA LYS A 194 8.56 9.93 -6.81
C LYS A 194 7.65 9.07 -7.71
N ARG A 195 7.05 9.66 -8.75
CA ARG A 195 6.23 8.93 -9.72
C ARG A 195 7.02 7.84 -10.45
N ASN A 196 8.23 8.15 -10.91
CA ASN A 196 9.08 7.19 -11.60
C ASN A 196 9.54 6.06 -10.67
N TRP A 197 9.89 6.40 -9.42
CA TRP A 197 10.26 5.44 -8.39
C TRP A 197 9.13 4.42 -8.12
N PHE A 198 7.88 4.90 -7.98
CA PHE A 198 6.72 4.01 -7.80
C PHE A 198 6.47 3.14 -9.03
N ARG A 199 6.68 3.70 -10.23
CA ARG A 199 6.45 2.98 -11.49
C ARG A 199 7.49 1.88 -11.72
N SER A 200 8.76 2.12 -11.43
CA SER A 200 9.82 1.12 -11.61
C SER A 200 9.69 -0.07 -10.65
N ARG A 201 8.99 0.11 -9.53
CA ARG A 201 8.77 -0.91 -8.48
C ARG A 201 7.30 -1.35 -8.38
N GLU A 202 6.48 -1.01 -9.37
CA GLU A 202 5.02 -1.13 -9.32
C GLU A 202 4.54 -2.56 -9.01
N GLY A 203 5.19 -3.59 -9.55
CA GLY A 203 4.81 -4.99 -9.32
C GLY A 203 5.01 -5.45 -7.88
N VAL A 204 6.21 -5.24 -7.30
CA VAL A 204 6.51 -5.64 -5.91
C VAL A 204 5.68 -4.84 -4.93
N LEU A 205 5.57 -3.53 -5.15
CA LEU A 205 4.76 -2.64 -4.32
C LEU A 205 3.28 -3.01 -4.35
N PHE A 206 2.76 -3.38 -5.52
CA PHE A 206 1.39 -3.85 -5.66
C PHE A 206 1.15 -5.16 -4.92
N GLY A 207 2.04 -6.15 -5.09
CA GLY A 207 1.92 -7.45 -4.42
C GLY A 207 1.99 -7.33 -2.90
N PHE A 208 2.95 -6.56 -2.39
CA PHE A 208 3.09 -6.27 -0.97
C PHE A 208 1.87 -5.53 -0.40
N GLY A 209 1.44 -4.45 -1.07
CA GLY A 209 0.26 -3.69 -0.66
C GLY A 209 -1.03 -4.53 -0.72
N LEU A 210 -1.16 -5.41 -1.71
CA LEU A 210 -2.32 -6.29 -1.85
C LEU A 210 -2.39 -7.32 -0.71
N GLY A 211 -1.25 -7.94 -0.36
CA GLY A 211 -1.16 -8.88 0.75
C GLY A 211 -1.62 -8.26 2.07
N PHE A 212 -1.05 -7.11 2.44
CA PHE A 212 -1.45 -6.41 3.66
C PHE A 212 -2.87 -5.85 3.58
N TYR A 213 -3.33 -5.38 2.43
CA TYR A 213 -4.71 -4.92 2.27
C TYR A 213 -5.72 -6.01 2.63
N ILE A 214 -5.50 -7.25 2.16
CA ILE A 214 -6.38 -8.39 2.50
C ILE A 214 -6.36 -8.67 4.00
N LEU A 215 -5.19 -8.64 4.65
CA LEU A 215 -5.05 -8.91 6.08
C LEU A 215 -5.69 -7.82 6.96
N ILE A 216 -5.51 -6.56 6.59
CA ILE A 216 -6.05 -5.40 7.32
C ILE A 216 -7.58 -5.38 7.29
N ARG A 217 -8.16 -5.92 6.23
CA ARG A 217 -9.61 -5.97 6.03
C ARG A 217 -10.33 -6.85 7.05
N VAL A 218 -9.61 -7.69 7.79
CA VAL A 218 -10.16 -8.46 8.89
C VAL A 218 -10.54 -7.51 10.04
N PRO A 219 -11.84 -7.42 10.40
CA PRO A 219 -12.30 -6.55 11.48
C PRO A 219 -11.57 -6.85 12.80
N LEU A 220 -11.46 -5.84 13.68
CA LEU A 220 -10.78 -5.87 14.99
C LEU A 220 -9.24 -5.98 14.94
N VAL A 221 -8.66 -6.68 13.96
CA VAL A 221 -7.21 -6.89 13.86
C VAL A 221 -6.53 -5.84 12.96
N GLY A 222 -7.30 -5.14 12.10
CA GLY A 222 -6.77 -4.22 11.09
C GLY A 222 -5.76 -3.18 11.60
N VAL A 223 -5.97 -2.61 12.80
CA VAL A 223 -5.04 -1.64 13.41
C VAL A 223 -3.71 -2.28 13.78
N LEU A 224 -3.73 -3.49 14.34
CA LEU A 224 -2.52 -4.24 14.67
C LEU A 224 -1.77 -4.65 13.40
N ILE A 225 -2.49 -5.16 12.40
CA ILE A 225 -1.91 -5.52 11.10
C ILE A 225 -1.27 -4.31 10.44
N TYR A 226 -1.86 -3.12 10.57
CA TYR A 226 -1.28 -1.90 10.02
C TYR A 226 0.09 -1.59 10.65
N GLY A 227 0.24 -1.74 11.98
CA GLY A 227 1.55 -1.64 12.64
C GLY A 227 2.56 -2.67 12.12
N ILE A 228 2.13 -3.92 11.90
CA ILE A 228 2.97 -4.97 11.29
C ILE A 228 3.33 -4.61 9.85
N ALA A 229 2.41 -4.05 9.08
CA ALA A 229 2.63 -3.62 7.70
C ALA A 229 3.67 -2.51 7.63
N GLU A 230 3.61 -1.55 8.56
CA GLU A 230 4.58 -0.45 8.68
C GLU A 230 5.99 -0.99 9.00
N ALA A 231 6.10 -1.90 9.98
CA ALA A 231 7.36 -2.57 10.29
C ALA A 231 7.91 -3.38 9.11
N SER A 232 7.04 -4.12 8.43
CA SER A 232 7.39 -4.92 7.26
C SER A 232 7.82 -4.04 6.08
N THR A 233 7.26 -2.83 5.97
CA THR A 233 7.64 -1.86 4.94
C THR A 233 9.05 -1.31 5.19
N ALA A 234 9.44 -1.14 6.47
CA ALA A 234 10.81 -0.80 6.83
C ALA A 234 11.81 -1.91 6.45
N TYR A 235 11.41 -3.18 6.44
CA TYR A 235 12.24 -4.24 5.86
C TYR A 235 12.23 -4.17 4.33
N LEU A 236 11.06 -4.01 3.72
CA LEU A 236 10.91 -3.94 2.27
C LEU A 236 11.79 -2.85 1.65
N ILE A 237 11.86 -1.66 2.26
CA ILE A 237 12.65 -0.54 1.73
C ILE A 237 14.13 -0.93 1.58
N THR A 238 14.68 -1.70 2.53
CA THR A 238 16.07 -2.17 2.48
C THR A 238 16.35 -3.15 1.33
N LYS A 239 15.30 -3.71 0.73
CA LYS A 239 15.38 -4.66 -0.39
C LYS A 239 15.12 -4.01 -1.74
N ILE A 240 14.39 -2.89 -1.77
CA ILE A 240 13.98 -2.24 -3.03
C ILE A 240 14.65 -0.88 -3.27
N THR A 241 15.42 -0.37 -2.32
CA THR A 241 16.23 0.84 -2.48
C THR A 241 17.65 0.61 -2.00
N ASP A 242 18.57 1.42 -2.50
CA ASP A 242 19.93 1.47 -1.99
C ASP A 242 19.99 2.18 -0.62
N PRO A 243 21.05 1.96 0.17
CA PRO A 243 21.26 2.69 1.41
C PRO A 243 21.39 4.20 1.14
N PRO A 244 20.67 5.04 1.90
CA PRO A 244 20.74 6.48 1.71
C PRO A 244 22.10 7.03 2.16
N PRO A 245 22.72 7.95 1.39
CA PRO A 245 23.98 8.59 1.75
C PRO A 245 23.76 9.71 2.77
N PRO A 246 24.82 10.33 3.31
CA PRO A 246 24.70 11.51 4.17
C PRO A 246 23.87 12.63 3.52
N PRO A 247 23.21 13.50 4.32
CA PRO A 247 22.27 14.52 3.81
C PRO A 247 22.82 15.42 2.70
N THR A 248 24.14 15.62 2.65
CA THR A 248 24.83 16.43 1.65
C THR A 248 24.65 15.92 0.22
N ARG A 249 24.53 14.60 0.03
CA ARG A 249 24.36 13.95 -1.29
C ARG A 249 22.94 13.44 -1.54
N MET A 250 21.98 13.82 -0.70
CA MET A 250 20.59 13.33 -0.78
C MET A 250 19.94 13.61 -2.14
N ARG A 251 20.25 14.74 -2.79
CA ARG A 251 19.61 15.11 -4.06
C ARG A 251 20.04 14.20 -5.21
N GLU A 252 21.35 13.92 -5.29
CA GLU A 252 21.93 12.99 -6.27
C GLU A 252 21.42 11.57 -6.05
N PHE A 253 21.27 11.17 -4.79
CA PHE A 253 20.65 9.89 -4.44
C PHE A 253 19.20 9.80 -4.92
N ALA A 254 18.39 10.82 -4.63
CA ALA A 254 16.98 10.83 -5.04
C ALA A 254 16.81 10.76 -6.58
N SER A 255 17.68 11.43 -7.34
CA SER A 255 17.63 11.34 -8.81
C SER A 255 18.07 9.97 -9.32
N GLY A 256 19.08 9.35 -8.70
CA GLY A 256 19.57 8.01 -9.04
C GLY A 256 18.60 6.87 -8.68
N GLN A 257 17.79 7.03 -7.63
CA GLN A 257 16.86 5.99 -7.17
C GLN A 257 15.59 5.81 -8.04
N GLN A 258 15.41 6.60 -9.10
CA GLN A 258 14.21 6.53 -9.94
C GLN A 258 14.01 5.15 -10.59
N GLU A 259 15.10 4.52 -11.01
CA GLU A 259 15.11 3.16 -11.54
C GLU A 259 15.44 2.16 -10.43
N TRP A 260 14.98 0.91 -10.61
CA TRP A 260 15.27 -0.16 -9.67
C TRP A 260 16.51 -0.92 -10.13
N GLY A 261 17.68 -0.46 -9.67
CA GLY A 261 18.98 -1.05 -10.02
C GLY A 261 19.12 -2.50 -9.55
N ASN A 262 18.76 -2.79 -8.30
CA ASN A 262 18.95 -4.12 -7.68
C ASN A 262 17.80 -5.11 -7.97
N LYS A 263 17.07 -4.91 -9.07
CA LYS A 263 15.93 -5.77 -9.42
C LYS A 263 16.33 -7.23 -9.59
N HIS A 264 17.48 -7.47 -10.22
CA HIS A 264 17.95 -8.82 -10.50
C HIS A 264 18.33 -9.58 -9.23
N GLU A 265 19.03 -8.93 -8.30
CA GLU A 265 19.41 -9.52 -7.02
C GLU A 265 18.16 -9.94 -6.22
N PHE A 266 17.14 -9.07 -6.16
CA PHE A 266 15.88 -9.38 -5.48
C PHE A 266 15.12 -10.55 -6.11
N LEU A 267 15.03 -10.62 -7.44
CA LEU A 267 14.33 -11.69 -8.15
C LEU A 267 15.12 -13.00 -8.18
N SER A 268 16.44 -12.94 -8.01
CA SER A 268 17.33 -14.10 -7.99
C SER A 268 17.45 -14.79 -6.64
N LEU A 269 16.99 -14.16 -5.55
CA LEU A 269 16.89 -14.79 -4.23
C LEU A 269 16.02 -16.05 -4.35
N SER A 270 16.65 -17.23 -4.28
CA SER A 270 15.90 -18.46 -4.41
C SER A 270 15.10 -18.71 -3.13
N LEU A 271 13.87 -19.21 -3.27
CA LEU A 271 13.08 -19.66 -2.11
C LEU A 271 13.80 -20.78 -1.34
N ALA A 272 14.69 -21.51 -2.00
CA ALA A 272 15.52 -22.54 -1.38
C ALA A 272 16.57 -21.93 -0.43
N ASP A 273 17.13 -20.76 -0.74
CA ASP A 273 18.07 -20.06 0.16
C ASP A 273 17.37 -19.49 1.39
N LEU A 274 16.07 -19.16 1.28
CA LEU A 274 15.24 -18.79 2.44
C LEU A 274 14.94 -19.99 3.34
N ASN A 275 14.68 -21.17 2.76
CA ASN A 275 14.48 -22.41 3.53
C ASN A 275 15.78 -22.94 4.16
N ALA A 276 16.92 -22.82 3.46
CA ALA A 276 18.22 -23.23 4.00
C ALA A 276 18.56 -22.47 5.31
N LEU A 277 18.15 -21.20 5.39
CA LEU A 277 18.31 -20.37 6.59
C LEU A 277 17.40 -20.79 7.76
N ASP A 278 16.23 -21.36 7.46
CA ASP A 278 15.27 -21.84 8.49
C ASP A 278 15.60 -23.28 8.94
N SER A 279 16.07 -24.15 8.03
CA SER A 279 16.55 -25.49 8.37
C SER A 279 17.82 -25.45 9.22
N GLN A 280 18.74 -24.51 8.94
CA GLN A 280 19.94 -24.33 9.78
C GLN A 280 19.57 -23.85 11.20
N ARG A 281 18.43 -23.15 11.35
CA ARG A 281 17.85 -22.69 12.62
C ARG A 281 17.20 -23.81 13.43
N LEU A 282 16.53 -24.75 12.74
CA LEU A 282 15.98 -25.97 13.35
C LEU A 282 17.07 -26.94 13.80
N GLU A 283 18.21 -26.97 13.11
CA GLU A 283 19.37 -27.78 13.49
C GLU A 283 20.22 -27.16 14.62
N THR A 284 20.20 -25.84 14.80
CA THR A 284 21.00 -25.15 15.84
C THR A 284 20.29 -24.91 17.17
N GLY A 285 19.01 -25.31 17.33
CA GLY A 285 18.40 -25.48 18.66
C GLY A 285 18.38 -24.24 19.57
N GLU A 286 18.18 -23.03 19.03
CA GLU A 286 17.85 -21.86 19.86
C GLU A 286 16.33 -21.70 19.95
N ALA A 287 15.74 -22.50 20.84
CA ALA A 287 14.44 -22.22 21.43
C ALA A 287 14.64 -21.45 22.74
N THR A 288 14.56 -20.12 22.66
CA THR A 288 14.13 -19.22 23.77
C THR A 288 13.52 -17.96 23.20
#